data_AF-F9VZ97-F1
#
_entry.id   AF-F9VZ97-F1
#
_cell.length_a   1.000
_cell.length_b   1.000
_cell.length_c   1.000
_cell.angle_alpha   90.00
_cell.angle_beta   90.00
_cell.angle_gamma   90.00
#
_symmetry.space_group_name_H-M   'P 1'
#
loop_
_entity.id
_entity.type
_entity.pdbx_description
1 polymer ?
#
loop_
_entity_poly.entity_id
_entity_poly.type
_entity_poly.pdbx_seq_one_letter_code
_entity_poly.pdbx_strand_id
1 'polypeptide(L)'
;MSTRLDLPPIARRLNERLLARSRAGRTDDDTAAMVGDLRSLIVDAVTELENDMIISNNRSRSAATQSTDSAVPSDSSGAGTTRRSRNREES
;
A
#
# COMPACT_ATOMS: atom_id res chain seq x y z
N MET A 1 1.87 -10.84 -27.04
CA MET A 1 2.64 -10.65 -25.80
C MET A 1 1.68 -10.92 -24.65
N SER A 2 1.74 -12.09 -24.00
CA SER A 2 0.95 -12.31 -22.79
C SER A 2 1.46 -11.42 -21.67
N THR A 3 0.63 -10.50 -21.22
CA THR A 3 0.86 -9.76 -19.99
C THR A 3 0.73 -10.73 -18.83
N ARG A 4 1.78 -10.84 -18.01
CA ARG A 4 1.74 -11.60 -16.74
C ARG A 4 0.88 -10.83 -15.73
N LEU A 5 -0.44 -10.93 -15.89
CA LEU A 5 -1.44 -10.30 -15.02
C LEU A 5 -1.47 -10.91 -13.61
N ASP A 6 -0.86 -12.09 -13.47
CA ASP A 6 -0.59 -12.80 -12.22
C ASP A 6 0.45 -12.10 -11.33
N LEU A 7 1.30 -11.23 -11.90
CA LEU A 7 2.34 -10.52 -11.15
C LEU A 7 1.82 -9.21 -10.53
N PRO A 8 2.29 -8.86 -9.32
CA PRO A 8 2.11 -7.53 -8.75
C PRO A 8 2.62 -6.40 -9.67
N PRO A 9 2.10 -5.17 -9.55
CA PRO A 9 2.37 -4.08 -10.49
C PRO A 9 3.85 -3.78 -10.78
N ILE A 10 4.73 -3.74 -9.78
CA ILE A 10 6.16 -3.48 -9.94
C ILE A 10 6.83 -4.70 -10.57
N ALA A 11 6.60 -5.90 -10.04
CA ALA A 11 7.14 -7.14 -10.59
C ALA A 11 6.77 -7.35 -12.07
N ARG A 12 5.52 -7.04 -12.44
CA ARG A 12 5.04 -7.09 -13.82
C ARG A 12 5.81 -6.14 -14.73
N ARG A 13 5.98 -4.88 -14.33
CA ARG A 13 6.74 -3.87 -15.10
C ARG A 13 8.21 -4.26 -15.24
N LEU A 14 8.80 -4.85 -14.20
CA LEU A 14 10.17 -5.35 -14.25
C LEU A 14 10.31 -6.48 -15.26
N ASN A 15 9.43 -7.48 -15.20
CA ASN A 15 9.42 -8.60 -16.14
C ASN A 15 9.31 -8.13 -17.60
N GLU A 16 8.43 -7.17 -17.89
CA GLU A 16 8.29 -6.56 -19.22
C GLU A 16 9.59 -5.90 -19.69
N ARG A 17 10.26 -5.13 -18.83
CA ARG A 17 11.55 -4.48 -19.15
C ARG A 17 12.67 -5.49 -19.39
N LEU A 18 12.74 -6.54 -18.58
CA LEU A 18 13.74 -7.60 -18.72
C LEU A 18 13.52 -8.41 -20.01
N LEU A 19 12.27 -8.73 -20.34
CA LEU A 19 11.91 -9.37 -21.60
C LEU A 19 12.26 -8.51 -22.81
N ALA A 20 11.95 -7.20 -22.76
CA ALA A 20 12.32 -6.28 -23.83
C ALA A 20 13.84 -6.21 -24.02
N ARG A 21 14.61 -6.21 -22.94
CA ARG A 21 16.09 -6.16 -22.98
C ARG A 21 16.72 -7.46 -23.46
N SER A 22 16.15 -8.62 -23.11
CA SER A 22 16.62 -9.93 -23.58
C SER A 22 16.54 -10.09 -25.10
N ARG A 23 15.60 -9.40 -25.76
CA ARG A 23 15.43 -9.44 -27.22
C ARG A 23 16.46 -8.61 -27.98
N ALA A 24 17.26 -7.78 -27.29
CA ALA A 24 18.19 -6.85 -27.92
C ALA A 24 19.60 -7.43 -28.12
N GLY A 25 19.92 -8.60 -27.56
CA GLY A 25 21.23 -9.23 -27.67
C GLY A 25 21.15 -10.60 -28.35
N ARG A 26 22.08 -10.88 -29.26
CA ARG A 26 22.38 -12.27 -29.66
C ARG A 26 23.27 -12.89 -28.59
N THR A 27 22.69 -13.74 -27.77
CA THR A 27 23.41 -14.61 -26.83
C THR A 27 23.29 -16.05 -27.32
N ASP A 28 24.29 -16.88 -27.03
CA ASP A 28 24.19 -18.34 -27.21
C ASP A 28 23.07 -18.93 -26.34
N ASP A 29 22.63 -20.14 -26.69
CA ASP A 29 21.47 -20.80 -26.07
C ASP A 29 21.68 -21.07 -24.57
N ASP A 30 22.90 -21.45 -24.16
CA ASP A 30 23.24 -21.70 -22.75
C ASP A 30 23.17 -20.41 -21.93
N THR A 31 23.76 -19.33 -22.45
CA THR A 31 23.68 -18.01 -21.82
C THR A 31 22.24 -17.49 -21.80
N ALA A 32 21.46 -17.74 -22.85
CA ALA A 32 20.05 -17.35 -22.91
C ALA A 32 19.23 -18.08 -21.84
N ALA A 33 19.50 -19.36 -21.60
CA ALA A 33 18.88 -20.13 -20.52
C ALA A 33 19.25 -19.56 -19.14
N MET A 34 20.54 -19.33 -18.87
CA MET A 34 20.99 -18.74 -17.59
C MET A 34 20.38 -17.36 -17.33
N VAL A 35 20.29 -16.51 -18.36
CA VAL A 35 19.63 -15.20 -18.26
C VAL A 35 18.13 -15.35 -18.02
N GLY A 36 17.50 -16.36 -18.61
CA GLY A 36 16.10 -16.71 -18.36
C GLY A 36 15.83 -17.13 -16.92
N ASP A 37 16.72 -17.94 -16.35
CA ASP A 37 16.64 -18.39 -14.96
C ASP A 37 16.86 -17.22 -13.99
N LEU A 38 17.90 -16.42 -14.23
CA LEU A 38 18.18 -15.22 -13.44
C LEU A 38 17.02 -14.23 -13.49
N ARG A 39 16.39 -14.04 -14.65
CA ARG A 39 15.19 -13.20 -14.78
C ARG A 39 14.08 -13.72 -13.87
N SER A 40 13.83 -15.02 -13.87
CA SER A 40 12.78 -15.63 -13.06
C SER A 40 13.03 -15.40 -11.57
N LEU A 41 14.26 -15.66 -11.09
CA LEU A 41 14.66 -15.41 -9.70
C LEU A 41 14.46 -13.94 -9.28
N ILE A 42 14.83 -12.99 -10.15
CA ILE A 42 14.66 -11.56 -9.88
C ILE A 42 13.17 -11.18 -9.80
N VAL A 43 12.34 -11.69 -10.73
CA VAL A 43 10.90 -11.39 -10.75
C VAL A 43 10.21 -11.96 -9.51
N ASP A 44 10.59 -13.17 -9.09
CA ASP A 44 10.04 -13.82 -7.89
C ASP A 44 10.42 -13.05 -6.61
N ALA A 45 11.71 -12.69 -6.45
CA ALA A 45 12.17 -11.90 -5.31
C ALA A 45 11.48 -10.53 -5.21
N VAL A 46 11.27 -9.85 -6.35
CA VAL A 46 10.56 -8.55 -6.37
C VAL A 46 9.07 -8.72 -6.11
N THR A 47 8.48 -9.85 -6.52
CA THR A 47 7.08 -10.19 -6.21
C THR A 47 6.88 -10.35 -4.71
N GLU A 48 7.76 -11.09 -4.03
CA GLU A 48 7.73 -11.25 -2.58
C GLU A 48 7.87 -9.91 -1.86
N LEU A 49 8.85 -9.09 -2.26
CA LEU A 49 9.07 -7.77 -1.67
C LEU A 49 7.87 -6.82 -1.87
N GLU A 50 7.28 -6.80 -3.07
CA GLU A 50 6.10 -5.97 -3.35
C GLU A 50 4.89 -6.42 -2.52
N ASN A 51 4.69 -7.73 -2.36
CA ASN A 51 3.64 -8.26 -1.51
C ASN A 51 3.82 -7.86 -0.04
N ASP A 52 5.04 -7.96 0.50
CA ASP A 52 5.36 -7.52 1.86
C ASP A 52 5.10 -6.02 2.06
N MET A 53 5.43 -5.20 1.06
CA MET A 53 5.12 -3.77 1.07
C MET A 53 3.61 -3.49 1.08
N ILE A 54 2.83 -4.23 0.28
CA ILE A 54 1.37 -4.07 0.23
C ILE A 54 0.76 -4.45 1.59
N ILE A 55 1.18 -5.57 2.16
CA ILE A 55 0.69 -6.06 3.46
C ILE A 55 1.06 -5.08 4.58
N SER A 56 2.31 -4.64 4.64
CA SER A 56 2.77 -3.70 5.68
C SER A 56 2.06 -2.35 5.60
N ASN A 57 1.86 -1.79 4.40
CA ASN A 57 1.15 -0.54 4.21
C ASN A 57 -0.34 -0.67 4.60
N ASN A 58 -0.98 -1.78 4.27
CA ASN A 58 -2.36 -2.05 4.67
C ASN A 58 -2.49 -2.18 6.19
N ARG A 59 -1.52 -2.80 6.88
CA ARG A 59 -1.49 -2.89 8.34
C ARG A 59 -1.37 -1.51 9.00
N SER A 60 -0.46 -0.67 8.50
CA SER A 60 -0.28 0.70 8.99
C SER A 60 -1.54 1.55 8.80
N ARG A 61 -2.21 1.45 7.65
CA ARG A 61 -3.48 2.15 7.39
C ARG A 61 -4.60 1.66 8.27
N SER A 62 -4.71 0.35 8.49
CA SER A 62 -5.74 -0.25 9.35
C SER A 62 -5.59 0.17 10.82
N ALA A 63 -4.34 0.28 11.31
CA ALA A 63 -4.05 0.80 12.64
C ALA A 63 -4.42 2.28 12.77
N ALA A 64 -4.15 3.09 11.76
CA ALA A 64 -4.54 4.50 11.73
C ALA A 64 -6.07 4.69 11.76
N THR A 65 -6.83 3.86 11.04
CA THR A 65 -8.30 3.89 11.05
C THR A 65 -8.91 3.41 12.36
N GLN A 66 -8.32 2.41 13.03
CA GLN A 66 -8.80 1.97 14.36
C GLN A 66 -8.56 3.04 15.44
N SER A 67 -7.45 3.78 15.36
CA SER A 67 -7.15 4.88 16.28
C SER A 67 -8.17 6.02 16.22
N THR A 68 -8.85 6.23 15.08
CA THR A 68 -9.89 7.26 14.92
C THR A 68 -11.29 6.81 15.32
N ASP A 69 -11.55 5.49 15.39
CA ASP A 69 -12.88 4.93 15.71
C ASP A 69 -13.11 4.76 17.22
N SER A 70 -12.11 5.03 18.06
CA SER A 70 -12.24 5.00 19.53
C SER A 70 -12.64 6.36 20.14
N ALA A 71 -12.79 7.41 19.32
CA ALA A 71 -13.33 8.68 19.76
C ALA A 71 -14.85 8.70 19.52
N VAL A 72 -15.59 7.91 20.30
CA VAL A 72 -17.02 8.15 20.49
C VAL A 72 -17.15 9.54 21.14
N PRO A 73 -17.75 10.55 20.50
CA PRO A 73 -18.14 11.74 21.22
C PRO A 73 -19.33 11.33 22.08
N SER A 74 -19.09 11.15 23.38
CA SER A 74 -20.16 11.10 24.37
C SER A 74 -20.82 12.47 24.45
N ASP A 75 -21.63 12.82 23.45
CA ASP A 75 -22.61 13.88 23.56
C ASP A 75 -23.77 13.35 24.42
N SER A 76 -23.57 13.34 25.74
CA SER A 76 -24.69 13.23 26.67
C SER A 76 -25.38 14.60 26.75
N SER A 77 -26.25 14.86 25.79
CA SER A 77 -27.26 15.91 25.91
C SER A 77 -28.30 15.48 26.94
N GLY A 78 -28.29 16.05 28.14
CA GLY A 78 -29.44 15.94 29.05
C GLY A 78 -29.16 16.14 30.54
N ALA A 79 -29.17 17.40 30.99
CA ALA A 79 -29.62 17.91 32.31
C ALA A 79 -29.05 19.34 32.45
N GLY A 80 -29.83 20.41 32.41
CA GLY A 80 -30.88 20.72 33.37
C GLY A 80 -30.34 21.69 34.42
N THR A 81 -30.91 22.91 34.47
CA THR A 81 -30.87 23.90 35.57
C THR A 81 -29.88 25.07 35.46
N THR A 82 -30.39 26.13 34.81
CA THR A 82 -30.46 27.52 35.31
C THR A 82 -29.57 27.91 36.50
N ARG A 83 -28.53 28.72 36.25
CA ARG A 83 -28.11 29.78 37.18
C ARG A 83 -27.24 30.82 36.46
N ARG A 84 -27.87 31.89 35.99
CA ARG A 84 -27.16 33.10 35.53
C ARG A 84 -27.58 34.26 36.43
N SER A 85 -26.87 34.41 37.55
CA SER A 85 -26.84 35.69 38.27
C SER A 85 -25.96 36.65 37.47
N ARG A 86 -26.53 37.73 36.94
CA ARG A 86 -25.76 38.90 36.54
C ARG A 86 -26.42 40.14 37.11
N ASN A 87 -25.74 40.71 38.10
CA ASN A 87 -25.87 42.10 38.48
C ASN A 87 -25.42 42.94 37.27
N ARG A 88 -26.19 43.95 36.86
CA ARG A 88 -25.66 45.21 36.33
C ARG A 88 -26.73 46.31 36.35
N GLU A 89 -26.26 47.47 36.80
CA GLU A 89 -26.93 48.76 37.03
C GLU A 89 -27.34 49.52 35.74
N GLU A 90 -27.99 50.67 35.96
CA GLU A 90 -28.31 51.82 35.08
C GLU A 90 -29.62 51.69 34.27
N SER A 91 -30.57 52.63 34.30
CA SER A 91 -30.55 54.09 34.60
C SER A 91 -31.78 54.56 35.37
#